data_AF-A0A090EU75-F1
#
_entry.id   AF-A0A090EU75-F1
#
_cell.length_a   1.000
_cell.length_b   1.000
_cell.length_c   1.000
_cell.angle_alpha   90.00
_cell.angle_beta   90.00
_cell.angle_gamma   90.00
#
_symmetry.space_group_name_H-M   'P 1'
#
loop_
_entity.id
_entity.type
_entity.pdbx_description
1 polymer ?
#
loop_
_entity_poly.entity_id
_entity_poly.type
_entity_poly.pdbx_seq_one_letter_code
_entity_poly.pdbx_strand_id
1 'polypeptide(L)'
;MSDDTANRRSLSEEIGYWLESASRTLEKRYGSGVPQTKQDLLLAHYLYGLTAVVHAGETPASHLAAMRSYLGRLLPEDRVVQALRAVAEEGDTWLENTLDRVEAIGEKQGHALLAQGIDIVIPFPSRHASVAGSAEPVVERDPPKEALSQ
;
A
#
# COMPACT_ATOMS: atom_id res chain seq x y z
N MET A 1 -17.46 31.59 22.52
CA MET A 1 -17.96 30.30 22.00
C MET A 1 -17.40 30.17 20.60
N SER A 2 -16.27 29.48 20.46
CA SER A 2 -15.68 29.18 19.15
C SER A 2 -16.08 27.76 18.78
N ASP A 3 -16.92 27.62 17.76
CA ASP A 3 -17.17 26.35 17.10
C ASP A 3 -15.91 25.95 16.33
N ASP A 4 -15.00 25.27 17.00
CA ASP A 4 -13.83 24.63 16.41
C ASP A 4 -14.16 23.17 16.04
N THR A 5 -15.25 22.97 15.31
CA THR A 5 -15.53 21.69 14.65
C THR A 5 -14.83 21.70 13.30
N ALA A 6 -13.50 21.54 13.31
CA ALA A 6 -12.77 21.11 12.14
C ALA A 6 -13.44 19.82 11.62
N ASN A 7 -13.98 19.91 10.41
CA ASN A 7 -14.78 18.90 9.73
C ASN A 7 -13.96 17.62 9.50
N ARG A 8 -13.84 16.75 10.53
CA ARG A 8 -13.14 15.47 10.44
C ARG A 8 -13.94 14.57 9.50
N ARG A 9 -13.37 14.26 8.33
CA ARG A 9 -13.95 13.30 7.39
C ARG A 9 -14.19 11.96 8.10
N SER A 10 -15.28 11.30 7.73
CA SER A 10 -15.54 9.94 8.16
C SER A 10 -14.43 9.00 7.67
N LEU A 11 -14.22 7.89 8.36
CA LEU A 11 -13.24 6.86 7.96
C LEU A 11 -13.44 6.38 6.51
N SER A 12 -14.70 6.27 6.05
CA SER A 12 -15.02 5.88 4.68
C SER A 12 -14.65 6.94 3.64
N GLU A 13 -14.70 8.22 4.00
CA GLU A 13 -14.25 9.32 3.15
C GLU A 13 -12.71 9.39 3.13
N GLU A 14 -12.06 9.14 4.26
CA GLU A 14 -10.59 9.05 4.33
C GLU A 14 -10.06 7.89 3.48
N ILE A 15 -10.64 6.69 3.57
CA ILE A 15 -10.29 5.56 2.70
C ILE A 15 -10.49 5.93 1.23
N GLY A 16 -11.61 6.58 0.88
CA GLY A 16 -11.88 7.02 -0.48
C GLY A 16 -10.84 8.02 -0.98
N TYR A 17 -10.45 8.98 -0.15
CA TYR A 17 -9.41 9.97 -0.47
C TYR A 17 -8.06 9.31 -0.74
N TRP A 18 -7.64 8.37 0.11
CA TRP A 18 -6.39 7.63 -0.05
C TRP A 18 -6.39 6.79 -1.32
N LEU A 19 -7.51 6.12 -1.63
CA LEU A 19 -7.67 5.35 -2.84
C LEU A 19 -7.57 6.21 -4.12
N GLU A 20 -8.23 7.37 -4.13
CA GLU A 20 -8.12 8.33 -5.24
C GLU A 20 -6.70 8.85 -5.41
N SER A 21 -6.03 9.18 -4.31
CA SER A 21 -4.64 9.65 -4.32
C SER A 21 -3.69 8.57 -4.88
N ALA A 22 -3.90 7.32 -4.47
CA ALA A 22 -3.16 6.17 -4.98
C ALA A 22 -3.37 5.96 -6.49
N SER A 23 -4.62 5.99 -6.95
CA SER A 23 -4.94 5.86 -8.38
C SER A 23 -4.26 6.95 -9.22
N ARG A 24 -4.32 8.22 -8.80
CA ARG A 24 -3.62 9.33 -9.50
C ARG A 24 -2.11 9.13 -9.48
N THR A 25 -1.56 8.59 -8.40
CA THR A 25 -0.12 8.34 -8.30
C THR A 25 0.33 7.20 -9.21
N LEU A 26 -0.44 6.10 -9.29
CA LEU A 26 -0.21 5.00 -10.22
C LEU A 26 -0.26 5.49 -11.67
N GLU A 27 -1.29 6.25 -12.04
CA GLU A 27 -1.42 6.80 -13.40
C GLU A 27 -0.25 7.71 -13.77
N LYS A 28 0.13 8.64 -12.88
CA LYS A 28 1.29 9.52 -13.11
C LYS A 28 2.61 8.76 -13.28
N ARG A 29 2.76 7.68 -12.51
CA ARG A 29 4.00 6.91 -12.40
C ARG A 29 4.15 5.92 -13.56
N TYR A 30 3.07 5.25 -13.92
CA TYR A 30 3.09 4.12 -14.83
C TYR A 30 2.40 4.44 -16.16
N GLY A 31 1.31 5.21 -16.13
CA GLY A 31 0.59 5.69 -17.31
C GLY A 31 0.43 4.62 -18.39
N SER A 32 0.69 4.97 -19.64
CA SER A 32 0.64 4.03 -20.77
C SER A 32 1.74 2.96 -20.76
N GLY A 33 2.73 3.05 -19.86
CA GLY A 33 3.84 2.11 -19.76
C GLY A 33 3.49 0.78 -19.08
N VAL A 34 2.38 0.73 -18.34
CA VAL A 34 1.89 -0.50 -17.68
C VAL A 34 0.44 -0.76 -18.12
N PRO A 35 0.09 -1.99 -18.55
CA PRO A 35 -1.28 -2.34 -18.92
C PRO A 35 -2.28 -1.96 -17.83
N GLN A 36 -3.45 -1.45 -18.24
CA GLN A 36 -4.48 -0.99 -17.32
C GLN A 36 -4.88 -2.07 -16.31
N THR A 37 -4.94 -3.33 -16.74
CA THR A 37 -5.27 -4.47 -15.87
C THR A 37 -4.26 -4.66 -14.73
N LYS A 38 -2.97 -4.43 -14.99
CA LYS A 38 -1.92 -4.47 -13.94
C LYS A 38 -2.04 -3.27 -13.01
N GLN A 39 -2.38 -2.09 -13.53
CA GLN A 39 -2.62 -0.92 -12.68
C GLN A 39 -3.83 -1.11 -11.76
N ASP A 40 -4.89 -1.74 -12.26
CA ASP A 40 -6.08 -2.02 -11.46
C ASP A 40 -5.80 -3.06 -10.37
N LEU A 41 -4.99 -4.08 -10.69
CA LEU A 41 -4.52 -5.06 -9.71
C LEU A 41 -3.65 -4.40 -8.62
N LEU A 42 -2.73 -3.51 -9.00
CA LEU A 42 -1.93 -2.73 -8.04
C LEU A 42 -2.81 -1.87 -7.12
N LEU A 43 -3.85 -1.23 -7.68
CA LEU A 43 -4.79 -0.43 -6.91
C LEU A 43 -5.60 -1.31 -5.93
N ALA A 44 -6.00 -2.51 -6.36
CA ALA A 44 -6.70 -3.47 -5.52
C ALA A 44 -5.83 -3.98 -4.35
N HIS A 45 -4.55 -4.28 -4.58
CA HIS A 45 -3.62 -4.68 -3.51
C HIS A 45 -3.30 -3.54 -2.53
N TYR A 46 -3.14 -2.32 -3.04
CA TYR A 46 -3.03 -1.14 -2.18
C TYR A 46 -4.24 -1.01 -1.26
N LEU A 47 -5.45 -1.10 -1.83
CA LEU A 47 -6.69 -1.02 -1.07
C LEU A 47 -6.79 -2.19 -0.08
N TYR A 48 -6.41 -3.41 -0.48
CA TYR A 48 -6.39 -4.58 0.38
C TYR A 48 -5.55 -4.32 1.62
N GLY A 49 -4.28 -3.92 1.49
CA GLY A 49 -3.42 -3.62 2.63
C GLY A 49 -4.01 -2.55 3.54
N LEU A 50 -4.56 -1.47 2.96
CA LEU A 50 -5.19 -0.39 3.72
C LEU A 50 -6.42 -0.87 4.51
N THR A 51 -7.29 -1.64 3.86
CA THR A 51 -8.55 -2.09 4.45
C THR A 51 -8.40 -3.33 5.31
N ALA A 52 -7.37 -4.15 5.13
CA ALA A 52 -7.08 -5.29 6.00
C ALA A 52 -6.81 -4.84 7.45
N VAL A 53 -6.15 -3.70 7.62
CA VAL A 53 -5.95 -3.07 8.94
C VAL A 53 -7.26 -2.50 9.48
N VAL A 54 -7.96 -1.72 8.66
CA VAL A 54 -9.17 -1.00 9.10
C VAL A 54 -10.35 -1.94 9.39
N HIS A 55 -10.46 -3.03 8.63
CA HIS A 55 -11.53 -4.02 8.72
C HIS A 55 -11.05 -5.34 9.34
N ALA A 56 -9.97 -5.33 10.13
CA ALA A 56 -9.35 -6.54 10.69
C ALA A 56 -10.31 -7.45 11.50
N GLY A 57 -11.39 -6.89 12.05
CA GLY A 57 -12.42 -7.62 12.79
C GLY A 57 -13.60 -8.11 11.96
N GLU A 58 -13.63 -7.82 10.66
CA GLU A 58 -14.73 -8.20 9.79
C GLU A 58 -14.54 -9.59 9.17
N THR A 59 -15.64 -10.18 8.70
CA THR A 59 -15.55 -11.43 7.94
C THR A 59 -14.90 -11.17 6.58
N PRO A 60 -14.23 -12.18 5.97
CA PRO A 60 -13.67 -12.03 4.63
C PRO A 60 -14.70 -11.60 3.57
N ALA A 61 -15.95 -12.04 3.68
CA ALA A 61 -17.02 -11.65 2.77
C ALA A 61 -17.41 -10.16 2.93
N SER A 62 -17.45 -9.67 4.17
CA SER A 62 -17.69 -8.24 4.47
C SER A 62 -16.55 -7.37 3.94
N HIS A 63 -15.30 -7.76 4.19
CA HIS A 63 -14.12 -7.04 3.71
C HIS A 63 -14.07 -7.01 2.17
N LEU A 64 -14.33 -8.13 1.49
CA LEU A 64 -14.42 -8.17 0.03
C LEU A 64 -15.54 -7.26 -0.51
N ALA A 65 -16.70 -7.22 0.16
CA ALA A 65 -17.80 -6.33 -0.23
C ALA A 65 -17.41 -4.85 -0.07
N ALA A 66 -16.69 -4.51 1.01
CA ALA A 66 -16.15 -3.17 1.22
C ALA A 66 -15.14 -2.80 0.12
N MET A 67 -14.19 -3.68 -0.19
CA MET A 67 -13.22 -3.49 -1.27
C MET A 67 -13.91 -3.23 -2.61
N ARG A 68 -14.92 -4.04 -2.95
CA ARG A 68 -15.71 -3.86 -4.19
C ARG A 68 -16.41 -2.51 -4.21
N SER A 69 -16.97 -2.07 -3.08
CA SER A 69 -17.63 -0.76 -2.98
C SER A 69 -16.65 0.39 -3.18
N TYR A 70 -15.47 0.35 -2.55
CA TYR A 70 -14.45 1.39 -2.69
C TYR A 70 -13.87 1.46 -4.10
N LEU A 71 -13.49 0.32 -4.70
CA LEU A 71 -12.98 0.29 -6.07
C LEU A 71 -14.04 0.75 -7.08
N GLY A 72 -15.30 0.40 -6.85
CA GLY A 72 -16.43 0.81 -7.70
C GLY A 72 -16.70 2.32 -7.72
N ARG A 73 -16.07 3.11 -6.83
CA ARG A 73 -16.10 4.57 -6.92
C ARG A 73 -15.21 5.12 -8.03
N LEU A 74 -14.20 4.37 -8.46
CA LEU A 74 -13.19 4.80 -9.44
C LEU A 74 -13.20 3.99 -10.73
N LEU A 75 -13.56 2.71 -10.64
CA LEU A 75 -13.49 1.76 -11.73
C LEU A 75 -14.91 1.32 -12.13
N PRO A 76 -15.16 1.09 -13.43
CA PRO A 76 -16.38 0.42 -13.85
C PRO A 76 -16.41 -1.02 -13.31
N GLU A 77 -17.62 -1.57 -13.15
CA GLU A 77 -17.84 -2.82 -12.42
C GLU A 77 -17.07 -4.02 -12.98
N ASP A 78 -16.96 -4.12 -14.30
CA ASP A 78 -16.20 -5.16 -14.99
C ASP A 78 -14.72 -5.16 -14.58
N ARG A 79 -14.12 -3.96 -14.50
CA ARG A 79 -12.73 -3.78 -14.08
C ARG A 79 -12.53 -4.05 -12.60
N VAL A 80 -13.50 -3.71 -11.75
CA VAL A 80 -13.47 -4.10 -10.31
C VAL A 80 -13.42 -5.61 -10.17
N VAL A 81 -14.31 -6.32 -10.87
CA VAL A 81 -14.36 -7.79 -10.81
C VAL A 81 -13.08 -8.42 -11.36
N GLN A 82 -12.53 -7.89 -12.45
CA GLN A 82 -11.27 -8.35 -13.00
C GLN A 82 -10.10 -8.13 -12.03
N ALA A 83 -9.98 -6.93 -11.46
CA ALA A 83 -8.89 -6.60 -10.53
C ALA A 83 -8.90 -7.48 -9.27
N LEU A 84 -10.09 -7.74 -8.69
CA LEU A 84 -10.24 -8.58 -7.50
C LEU A 84 -10.04 -10.08 -7.76
N ARG A 85 -10.04 -10.51 -9.02
CA ARG A 85 -9.80 -11.91 -9.42
C ARG A 85 -8.44 -12.14 -10.05
N ALA A 86 -7.77 -11.07 -10.46
CA ALA A 86 -6.49 -11.14 -11.14
C ALA A 86 -5.41 -11.65 -10.20
N VAL A 87 -4.48 -12.42 -10.77
CA VAL A 87 -3.28 -12.91 -10.11
C VAL A 87 -2.12 -12.56 -11.04
N ALA A 88 -0.95 -12.24 -10.49
CA ALA A 88 0.24 -12.02 -11.30
C ALA A 88 0.53 -13.28 -12.14
N GLU A 89 0.89 -13.08 -13.41
CA GLU A 89 1.33 -14.16 -14.27
C GLU A 89 2.65 -14.72 -13.73
N GLU A 90 2.80 -16.05 -13.77
CA GLU A 90 4.01 -16.71 -13.32
C GLU A 90 5.24 -16.18 -14.08
N GLY A 91 6.25 -15.72 -13.35
CA GLY A 91 7.46 -15.12 -13.91
C GLY A 91 7.41 -13.60 -14.11
N ASP A 92 6.28 -12.93 -13.82
CA ASP A 92 6.24 -11.47 -13.76
C ASP A 92 6.75 -10.94 -12.41
N THR A 93 8.03 -11.15 -12.16
CA THR A 93 8.71 -10.79 -10.90
C THR A 93 8.65 -9.29 -10.61
N TRP A 94 8.52 -8.43 -11.63
CA TRP A 94 8.32 -7.01 -11.41
C TRP A 94 6.95 -6.74 -10.77
N LEU A 95 5.89 -7.36 -11.30
CA LEU A 95 4.54 -7.19 -10.78
C LEU A 95 4.42 -7.76 -9.37
N GLU A 96 4.91 -8.98 -9.13
CA GLU A 96 4.92 -9.63 -7.80
C GLU A 96 5.55 -8.72 -6.74
N ASN A 97 6.79 -8.27 -6.97
CA ASN A 97 7.49 -7.38 -6.05
C ASN A 97 6.80 -6.03 -5.87
N THR A 98 6.09 -5.56 -6.91
CA THR A 98 5.35 -4.29 -6.83
C THR A 98 4.08 -4.47 -6.02
N LEU A 99 3.37 -5.61 -6.14
CA LEU A 99 2.18 -5.95 -5.36
C LEU A 99 2.48 -5.94 -3.86
N ASP A 100 3.53 -6.65 -3.43
CA ASP A 100 3.94 -6.68 -2.01
C ASP A 100 4.22 -5.27 -1.47
N ARG A 101 4.89 -4.43 -2.27
CA ARG A 101 5.22 -3.06 -1.87
C ARG A 101 3.99 -2.17 -1.76
N VAL A 102 3.06 -2.25 -2.70
CA VAL A 102 1.85 -1.40 -2.66
C VAL A 102 0.90 -1.82 -1.55
N GLU A 103 0.84 -3.12 -1.26
CA GLU A 103 0.11 -3.66 -0.12
C GLU A 103 0.68 -3.15 1.20
N ALA A 104 2.01 -3.24 1.39
CA ALA A 104 2.68 -2.71 2.58
C ALA A 104 2.50 -1.19 2.75
N ILE A 105 2.47 -0.44 1.63
CA ILE A 105 2.13 0.99 1.67
C ILE A 105 0.68 1.18 2.16
N GLY A 106 -0.26 0.42 1.60
CA GLY A 106 -1.66 0.42 2.03
C GLY A 106 -1.78 0.16 3.53
N GLU A 107 -1.17 -0.91 4.02
CA GLU A 107 -1.17 -1.32 5.43
C GLU A 107 -0.68 -0.20 6.35
N LYS A 108 0.45 0.42 6.00
CA LYS A 108 0.99 1.55 6.78
C LYS A 108 0.02 2.74 6.82
N GLN A 109 -0.69 3.01 5.73
CA GLN A 109 -1.75 4.04 5.74
C GLN A 109 -2.95 3.62 6.59
N GLY A 110 -3.36 2.35 6.52
CA GLY A 110 -4.42 1.82 7.37
C GLY A 110 -4.10 2.02 8.87
N HIS A 111 -2.86 1.74 9.28
CA HIS A 111 -2.41 2.02 10.64
C HIS A 111 -2.43 3.50 10.98
N ALA A 112 -1.96 4.37 10.08
CA ALA A 112 -2.00 5.83 10.29
C ALA A 112 -3.45 6.36 10.39
N LEU A 113 -4.37 5.81 9.62
CA LEU A 113 -5.80 6.13 9.67
C LEU A 113 -6.44 5.74 10.99
N LEU A 114 -6.10 4.57 11.55
CA LEU A 114 -6.57 4.19 12.87
C LEU A 114 -5.92 5.01 13.99
N ALA A 115 -4.70 5.49 13.77
CA ALA A 115 -3.91 6.20 14.76
C ALA A 115 -4.19 7.71 14.88
N GLN A 116 -5.05 8.31 14.05
CA GLN A 116 -5.19 9.77 13.81
C GLN A 116 -4.54 10.71 14.87
N GLY A 117 -3.70 11.66 14.45
CA GLY A 117 -3.97 12.50 13.28
C GLY A 117 -2.81 12.90 12.36
N ILE A 118 -2.95 12.45 11.11
CA ILE A 118 -2.60 13.10 9.82
C ILE A 118 -1.23 12.81 9.15
N ASP A 119 -1.35 12.78 7.82
CA ASP A 119 -0.42 12.81 6.68
C ASP A 119 0.81 11.92 6.72
N ILE A 120 0.66 10.78 6.06
CA ILE A 120 1.80 10.09 5.47
C ILE A 120 1.59 10.04 3.97
N VAL A 121 2.35 10.81 3.19
CA VAL A 121 2.47 10.57 1.74
C VAL A 121 3.62 9.60 1.53
N ILE A 122 3.34 8.32 1.29
CA ILE A 122 4.35 7.37 0.85
C ILE A 122 4.23 7.20 -0.67
N PRO A 123 5.24 7.60 -1.44
CA PRO A 123 5.21 7.40 -2.87
C PRO A 123 5.25 5.89 -3.17
N PHE A 124 4.43 5.45 -4.12
CA PHE A 124 4.55 4.14 -4.76
C PHE A 124 6.00 3.90 -5.21
N PRO A 125 6.52 2.67 -5.33
CA PRO A 125 7.87 2.42 -5.84
C PRO A 125 8.00 2.65 -7.36
N SER A 126 9.19 3.00 -7.86
CA SER A 126 9.43 3.27 -9.29
C SER A 126 9.77 2.06 -10.13
N ARG A 127 9.36 2.07 -11.42
CA ARG A 127 9.77 1.09 -12.44
C ARG A 127 11.29 0.96 -12.57
N HIS A 128 12.02 2.05 -12.29
CA HIS A 128 13.49 2.07 -12.30
C HIS A 128 14.14 1.70 -10.95
N ALA A 129 13.37 1.33 -9.92
CA ALA A 129 13.90 1.05 -8.57
C ALA A 129 14.52 -0.35 -8.43
N SER A 130 14.85 -1.02 -9.54
CA SER A 130 15.78 -2.14 -9.54
C SER A 130 17.12 -1.64 -10.05
N VAL A 131 17.97 -1.19 -9.13
CA VAL A 131 19.45 -1.37 -9.08
C VAL A 131 19.96 -0.61 -7.85
N ALA A 132 20.30 -1.38 -6.81
CA ALA A 132 21.27 -1.14 -5.73
C ALA A 132 20.84 -2.12 -4.63
N GLY A 133 21.35 -3.34 -4.62
CA GLY A 133 22.76 -3.60 -4.37
C GLY A 133 22.86 -4.00 -2.91
N SER A 134 22.77 -5.31 -2.68
CA SER A 134 23.10 -5.96 -1.42
C SER A 134 24.47 -5.46 -0.95
N ALA A 135 24.54 -4.88 0.25
CA ALA A 135 25.79 -4.71 0.98
C ALA A 135 25.51 -5.03 2.45
N GLU A 136 26.32 -5.93 2.95
CA GLU A 136 26.22 -6.71 4.18
C GLU A 136 26.22 -5.85 5.46
N PRO A 137 25.72 -6.37 6.60
CA PRO A 137 25.89 -5.71 7.87
C PRO A 137 27.35 -5.89 8.32
N VAL A 138 28.12 -4.80 8.34
CA VAL A 138 29.36 -4.76 9.13
C VAL A 138 28.97 -4.78 10.61
N VAL A 139 29.00 -5.99 11.16
CA VAL A 139 29.14 -6.23 12.60
C VAL A 139 30.62 -6.04 12.91
N GLU A 140 30.98 -4.85 13.40
CA GLU A 140 32.27 -4.65 14.04
C GLU A 140 32.22 -5.29 15.44
N ARG A 141 32.62 -6.56 15.50
CA ARG A 141 32.93 -7.26 16.74
C ARG A 141 34.43 -7.12 17.00
N ASP A 142 34.79 -6.20 17.88
CA ASP A 142 36.14 -6.17 18.46
C ASP A 142 36.21 -7.22 19.59
N PRO A 143 37.18 -8.16 19.59
CA PRO A 143 37.30 -9.22 20.59
C PRO A 143 37.96 -8.74 21.90
N PRO A 144 37.71 -9.44 23.03
CA PRO A 144 38.30 -9.09 24.32
C PRO A 144 39.76 -9.58 24.37
N LYS A 145 40.66 -8.78 24.95
CA LYS A 145 41.97 -9.27 25.37
C LYS A 145 42.12 -9.15 26.88
N GLU A 146 42.03 -10.31 27.53
CA GLU A 146 42.33 -10.52 28.94
C GLU A 146 43.82 -10.25 29.26
N ALA A 147 44.02 -9.70 30.46
CA ALA A 147 45.10 -9.87 31.44
C ALA A 147 46.53 -10.25 30.99
N LEU A 148 47.53 -9.49 31.48
CA LEU A 148 48.47 -9.99 32.51
C LEU A 148 49.53 -8.94 32.90
N SER A 149 49.81 -8.91 34.20
CA SER A 149 50.87 -8.25 34.97
C SER A 149 52.25 -8.18 34.32
N GLN A 150 52.99 -7.11 34.60
CA GLN A 150 54.15 -7.05 35.52
C GLN A 150 54.55 -5.57 35.69
#